data_AF-M0ALN9-F1
#
_entry.id   AF-M0ALN9-F1
#
_cell.length_a   1.000
_cell.length_b   1.000
_cell.length_c   1.000
_cell.angle_alpha   90.00
_cell.angle_beta   90.00
_cell.angle_gamma   90.00
#
_symmetry.space_group_name_H-M   'P 1'
#
loop_
_entity.id
_entity.type
_entity.pdbx_description
1 polymer ?
#
loop_
_entity_poly.entity_id
_entity_poly.type
_entity_poly.pdbx_seq_one_letter_code
_entity_poly.pdbx_strand_id
1 'polypeptide(L)'
;MAPHKRATIRTDHDDPELVARALRPDNTDEMETVVADETTVVTRIERETTGGLHSTVDDYVVNLEVAVDVARTVRDAPDGRDGDPAGTDATDAPPADATEQYDDPADTGTVSDADTTTQEHNE
;
A
#
# COMPACT_ATOMS: atom_id res chain seq x y z
N MET A 1 28.35 12.56 -14.54
CA MET A 1 26.88 12.37 -14.54
C MET A 1 26.52 11.55 -15.77
N ALA A 2 26.03 10.32 -15.58
CA ALA A 2 25.46 9.56 -16.67
C ALA A 2 24.15 10.25 -17.12
N PRO A 3 23.76 10.20 -18.40
CA PRO A 3 22.53 10.82 -18.85
C PRO A 3 21.30 10.06 -18.31
N HIS A 4 20.54 10.68 -17.41
CA HIS A 4 19.25 10.17 -16.95
C HIS A 4 18.23 10.16 -18.10
N LYS A 5 17.30 9.22 -18.04
CA LYS A 5 16.11 9.12 -18.88
C LYS A 5 14.93 9.70 -18.11
N ARG A 6 14.08 10.44 -18.82
CA ARG A 6 12.94 11.12 -18.23
C ARG A 6 11.66 10.82 -18.99
N ALA A 7 10.57 10.62 -18.25
CA ALA A 7 9.21 10.64 -18.76
C ALA A 7 8.42 11.78 -18.09
N THR A 8 7.42 12.30 -18.80
CA THR A 8 6.45 13.25 -18.25
C THR A 8 5.07 12.81 -18.69
N ILE A 9 4.22 12.53 -17.72
CA ILE A 9 2.84 12.10 -17.92
C ILE A 9 1.95 13.25 -17.47
N ARG A 10 0.97 13.60 -18.32
CA ARG A 10 0.02 14.69 -18.07
C ARG A 10 -1.38 14.11 -18.25
N THR A 11 -2.22 14.25 -17.23
CA THR A 11 -3.59 13.74 -17.21
C THR A 11 -4.54 14.76 -16.63
N ASP A 12 -5.76 14.77 -17.17
CA ASP A 12 -6.82 15.69 -16.73
C ASP A 12 -7.84 14.95 -15.85
N HIS A 13 -8.26 15.60 -14.78
CA HIS A 13 -9.12 15.05 -13.73
C HIS A 13 -10.08 16.13 -13.21
N ASP A 14 -11.27 15.72 -12.77
CA ASP A 14 -12.27 16.62 -12.19
C ASP A 14 -11.93 17.09 -10.76
N ASP A 15 -10.96 16.45 -10.11
CA ASP A 15 -10.37 16.87 -8.82
C ASP A 15 -8.89 16.44 -8.79
N PRO A 16 -7.99 17.25 -9.38
CA PRO A 16 -6.58 16.90 -9.45
C PRO A 16 -5.89 16.89 -8.09
N GLU A 17 -6.38 17.64 -7.10
CA GLU A 17 -5.82 17.63 -5.74
C GLU A 17 -6.10 16.31 -5.03
N LEU A 18 -7.31 15.75 -5.17
CA LEU A 18 -7.63 14.45 -4.63
C LEU A 18 -6.80 13.34 -5.28
N VAL A 19 -6.62 13.38 -6.60
CA VAL A 19 -5.76 12.42 -7.32
C VAL A 19 -4.30 12.55 -6.87
N ALA A 20 -3.75 13.77 -6.79
CA ALA A 20 -2.38 13.98 -6.34
C ALA A 20 -2.15 13.51 -4.89
N ARG A 21 -3.14 13.69 -4.01
CA ARG A 21 -3.08 13.17 -2.63
C ARG A 21 -3.12 11.64 -2.59
N ALA A 22 -3.94 11.01 -3.43
CA ALA A 22 -4.02 9.56 -3.53
C ALA A 22 -2.72 8.94 -4.06
N LEU A 23 -2.01 9.62 -4.97
CA LEU A 23 -0.71 9.21 -5.51
C LEU A 23 0.49 9.49 -4.57
N ARG A 24 0.31 10.34 -3.56
CA ARG A 24 1.39 10.78 -2.67
C ARG A 24 2.14 9.65 -1.94
N PRO A 25 1.50 8.55 -1.50
CA PRO A 25 2.19 7.45 -0.83
C PRO A 25 3.22 6.73 -1.71
N ASP A 26 3.00 6.67 -3.02
CA ASP A 26 3.86 5.93 -3.97
C ASP A 26 4.94 6.81 -4.63
N ASN A 27 4.92 8.13 -4.37
CA ASN A 27 5.99 9.01 -4.84
C ASN A 27 7.31 8.66 -4.16
N THR A 28 8.33 8.39 -4.98
CA THR A 28 9.72 8.16 -4.56
C THR A 28 10.60 9.35 -4.95
N ASP A 29 11.86 9.39 -4.54
CA ASP A 29 12.79 10.46 -4.96
C ASP A 29 13.00 10.53 -6.49
N GLU A 30 12.66 9.46 -7.21
CA GLU A 30 12.75 9.34 -8.66
C GLU A 30 11.43 9.70 -9.38
N MET A 31 10.39 10.05 -8.63
CA MET A 31 9.04 10.34 -9.11
C MET A 31 8.43 11.55 -8.38
N GLU A 32 8.10 12.59 -9.16
CA GLU A 32 7.44 13.79 -8.65
C GLU A 32 6.07 13.94 -9.29
N THR A 33 5.00 14.00 -8.48
CA THR A 33 3.64 14.28 -8.93
C THR A 33 3.18 15.63 -8.40
N VAL A 34 2.73 16.51 -9.30
CA VAL A 34 2.25 17.87 -8.97
C VAL A 34 0.95 18.19 -9.69
N VAL A 35 0.11 19.00 -9.06
CA VAL A 35 -1.03 19.64 -9.73
C VAL A 35 -0.50 20.84 -10.52
N ALA A 36 -0.65 20.81 -11.84
CA ALA A 36 -0.15 21.87 -12.71
C ALA A 36 -1.15 23.02 -12.89
N ASP A 37 -2.44 22.70 -12.86
CA ASP A 37 -3.57 23.62 -12.98
C ASP A 37 -4.86 22.99 -12.39
N GLU A 38 -6.01 23.65 -12.55
CA GLU A 38 -7.30 23.26 -11.95
C GLU A 38 -7.81 21.88 -12.38
N THR A 39 -7.28 21.32 -13.47
CA THR A 39 -7.70 20.01 -13.98
C THR A 39 -6.54 19.05 -14.18
N THR A 40 -5.32 19.55 -14.33
CA THR A 40 -4.20 18.69 -14.72
C THR A 40 -3.32 18.26 -13.55
N VAL A 41 -3.03 16.97 -13.50
CA VAL A 41 -1.90 16.39 -12.76
C VAL A 41 -0.74 16.10 -13.72
N VAL A 42 0.48 16.45 -13.31
CA VAL A 42 1.72 16.15 -14.03
C VAL A 42 2.62 15.30 -13.15
N THR A 43 3.03 14.15 -13.66
CA THR A 43 4.04 13.30 -13.03
C THR A 43 5.31 13.28 -13.87
N ARG A 44 6.45 13.53 -13.22
CA ARG A 44 7.80 13.44 -13.79
C ARG A 44 8.51 12.26 -13.18
N ILE A 45 9.14 11.45 -14.03
CA ILE A 45 9.89 10.27 -13.61
C ILE A 45 11.29 10.37 -14.20
N GLU A 46 12.32 10.21 -13.38
CA GLU A 46 13.73 10.24 -13.80
C GLU A 46 14.45 8.94 -13.37
N ARG A 47 15.01 8.20 -14.33
CA ARG A 47 15.71 6.93 -14.09
C ARG A 47 17.00 6.87 -14.89
N GLU A 48 17.98 6.08 -14.44
CA GLU A 48 19.28 5.96 -15.14
C GLU A 48 19.19 5.22 -16.48
N THR A 49 18.26 4.27 -16.59
CA THR A 49 18.11 3.39 -17.75
C THR A 49 16.71 3.48 -18.34
N THR A 50 16.59 3.23 -19.64
CA THR A 50 15.28 3.19 -20.30
C THR A 50 14.42 2.02 -19.79
N GLY A 51 15.04 0.89 -19.43
CA GLY A 51 14.33 -0.26 -18.84
C GLY A 51 13.75 0.06 -17.46
N GLY A 52 14.53 0.73 -16.61
CA GLY A 52 14.04 1.23 -15.32
C GLY A 52 12.91 2.24 -15.50
N LEU A 53 13.06 3.19 -16.43
CA LEU A 53 12.01 4.16 -16.74
C LEU A 53 10.72 3.47 -17.20
N HIS A 54 10.81 2.46 -18.07
CA HIS A 54 9.64 1.72 -18.55
C HIS A 54 8.90 1.03 -17.40
N SER A 55 9.62 0.32 -16.53
CA SER A 55 8.99 -0.34 -15.37
C SER A 55 8.28 0.66 -14.47
N THR A 56 8.93 1.77 -14.13
CA THR A 56 8.34 2.79 -13.27
C THR A 56 7.13 3.48 -13.90
N VAL A 57 7.14 3.68 -15.23
CA VAL A 57 5.98 4.22 -15.95
C VAL A 57 4.82 3.23 -15.93
N ASP A 58 5.08 1.94 -16.12
CA ASP A 58 4.05 0.88 -16.10
C ASP A 58 3.39 0.79 -14.71
N ASP A 59 4.20 0.72 -13.66
CA ASP A 59 3.73 0.73 -12.26
C ASP A 59 2.93 2.01 -11.94
N TYR A 60 3.39 3.16 -12.43
CA TYR A 60 2.70 4.44 -12.24
C TYR A 60 1.30 4.46 -12.88
N VAL A 61 1.14 3.93 -14.09
CA VAL A 61 -0.16 3.94 -14.78
C VAL A 61 -1.18 3.11 -14.02
N VAL A 62 -0.77 1.97 -13.47
CA VAL A 62 -1.63 1.14 -12.61
C VAL A 62 -2.00 1.89 -11.33
N ASN A 63 -1.03 2.50 -10.65
CA ASN A 63 -1.28 3.29 -9.45
C ASN A 63 -2.20 4.49 -9.72
N LEU A 64 -2.08 5.14 -10.89
CA LEU A 64 -2.94 6.23 -11.33
C LEU A 64 -4.38 5.77 -11.54
N GLU A 65 -4.61 4.60 -12.13
CA GLU A 65 -5.96 4.04 -12.30
C GLU A 65 -6.64 3.86 -10.93
N VAL A 66 -5.93 3.26 -9.97
CA VAL A 66 -6.42 3.10 -8.60
C VAL A 66 -6.71 4.44 -7.93
N ALA A 67 -5.81 5.42 -8.08
CA ALA A 67 -6.00 6.76 -7.51
C ALA A 67 -7.25 7.45 -8.08
N VAL A 68 -7.52 7.30 -9.38
CA VAL A 68 -8.73 7.83 -10.02
C VAL A 68 -9.99 7.16 -9.48
N ASP A 69 -9.97 5.84 -9.27
CA ASP A 69 -11.13 5.12 -8.74
C ASP A 69 -11.41 5.45 -7.27
N VAL A 70 -10.36 5.61 -6.45
CA VAL A 70 -10.50 6.12 -5.08
C VAL A 70 -11.08 7.54 -5.09
N ALA A 71 -10.60 8.42 -5.98
CA ALA A 71 -11.09 9.79 -6.07
C ALA A 71 -12.57 9.86 -6.46
N ARG A 72 -13.02 9.01 -7.39
CA ARG A 72 -14.44 8.86 -7.75
C ARG A 72 -15.27 8.37 -6.57
N THR A 73 -14.81 7.31 -5.91
CA THR A 73 -15.51 6.72 -4.76
C THR A 73 -15.69 7.73 -3.62
N VAL A 74 -14.66 8.53 -3.32
CA VAL A 74 -14.72 9.56 -2.28
C VAL A 74 -15.67 10.70 -2.66
N ARG A 75 -15.73 11.08 -3.94
CA ARG A 75 -16.65 12.12 -4.43
C ARG A 75 -18.12 11.67 -4.40
N ASP A 76 -18.35 10.41 -4.74
CA ASP A 76 -19.70 9.83 -4.83
C ASP A 76 -20.20 9.31 -3.48
N ALA A 77 -19.32 9.20 -2.48
CA ALA A 77 -19.72 8.85 -1.13
C ALA A 77 -20.68 9.93 -0.59
N PRO A 78 -21.89 9.55 -0.10
CA PRO A 78 -22.77 10.51 0.54
C PRO A 78 -22.04 11.10 1.73
N ASP A 79 -22.04 12.44 1.84
CA ASP A 79 -21.47 13.17 2.98
C ASP A 79 -21.99 12.51 4.28
N GLY A 80 -21.13 11.73 4.95
CA GLY A 80 -21.47 11.05 6.21
C GLY A 80 -21.65 12.02 7.39
N ARG A 81 -22.02 13.27 7.12
CA ARG A 81 -22.32 14.31 8.11
C ARG A 81 -23.83 14.46 8.35
N ASP A 82 -24.58 13.37 8.27
CA ASP A 82 -25.90 13.26 8.89
C ASP A 82 -25.84 12.21 10.02
N GLY A 83 -24.81 12.30 10.85
CA GLY A 83 -24.66 11.56 12.10
C GLY A 83 -24.57 12.56 13.25
N ASP A 84 -25.71 12.81 13.88
CA ASP A 84 -25.88 13.55 15.13
C ASP A 84 -24.71 13.33 16.13
N PRO A 85 -23.91 14.36 16.51
CA PRO A 85 -22.91 14.22 17.55
C PRO A 85 -23.58 14.39 18.92
N ALA A 86 -24.54 13.53 19.26
CA ALA A 86 -24.98 13.41 20.64
C ALA A 86 -24.01 12.50 21.41
N GLY A 87 -23.27 13.12 22.31
CA GLY A 87 -22.70 12.43 23.46
C GLY A 87 -21.18 12.45 23.54
N THR A 88 -20.63 13.60 23.88
CA THR A 88 -19.53 13.63 24.84
C THR A 88 -19.99 12.89 26.10
N ASP A 89 -19.35 11.77 26.46
CA ASP A 89 -18.62 11.60 27.72
C ASP A 89 -18.18 10.13 27.92
N ALA A 90 -17.08 9.99 28.65
CA ALA A 90 -16.63 8.81 29.41
C ALA A 90 -15.85 7.69 28.69
N THR A 91 -14.53 7.85 28.83
CA THR A 91 -13.60 6.84 29.36
C THR A 91 -12.76 6.06 28.34
N ASP A 92 -11.62 6.69 28.04
CA ASP A 92 -10.33 6.01 27.84
C ASP A 92 -9.99 5.18 29.08
N ALA A 93 -10.55 3.97 29.16
CA ALA A 93 -10.03 2.90 29.99
C ALA A 93 -9.55 1.82 29.03
N PRO A 94 -8.26 1.42 29.10
CA PRO A 94 -7.83 0.25 28.37
C PRO A 94 -8.62 -0.96 28.89
N PRO A 95 -9.07 -1.89 28.03
CA PRO A 95 -9.60 -3.15 28.52
C PRO A 95 -8.47 -3.83 29.30
N ALA A 96 -8.66 -3.94 30.61
CA ALA A 96 -7.89 -4.88 31.40
C ALA A 96 -8.38 -6.28 31.01
N ASP A 97 -7.41 -7.11 30.63
CA ASP A 97 -7.51 -8.55 30.45
C ASP A 97 -7.86 -9.06 29.04
N ALA A 98 -6.81 -9.13 28.21
CA ALA A 98 -6.62 -10.25 27.30
C ALA A 98 -5.18 -10.73 27.47
N THR A 99 -4.95 -11.78 28.25
CA THR A 99 -3.75 -12.60 28.12
C THR A 99 -3.79 -13.29 26.76
N GLU A 100 -3.39 -12.58 25.70
CA GLU A 100 -3.09 -13.20 24.42
C GLU A 100 -1.81 -14.00 24.60
N GLN A 101 -2.00 -15.30 24.79
CA GLN A 101 -0.97 -16.31 24.67
C GLN A 101 -0.49 -16.28 23.22
N TYR A 102 0.62 -15.58 22.98
CA TYR A 102 1.36 -15.67 21.73
C TYR A 102 1.89 -17.09 21.60
N ASP A 103 1.24 -17.92 20.79
CA ASP A 103 1.85 -19.15 20.28
C ASP A 103 3.05 -18.74 19.41
N ASP A 104 4.23 -19.01 19.92
CA ASP A 104 5.51 -18.81 19.25
C ASP A 104 5.63 -19.77 18.06
N PRO A 105 5.78 -19.29 16.82
CA PRO A 105 5.98 -20.15 15.66
C PRO A 105 7.48 -20.38 15.41
N ALA A 106 8.18 -20.98 16.36
CA ALA A 106 9.55 -21.46 16.14
C ALA A 106 9.82 -22.77 16.89
N ASP A 107 9.19 -23.85 16.45
CA ASP A 107 9.86 -25.14 16.52
C ASP A 107 9.96 -25.75 15.11
N THR A 108 11.02 -25.35 14.42
CA THR A 108 11.51 -25.97 13.20
C THR A 108 11.77 -27.44 13.49
N GLY A 109 10.97 -28.31 12.87
CA GLY A 109 11.02 -29.76 13.06
C GLY A 109 12.44 -30.31 13.12
N THR A 110 12.80 -30.83 14.29
CA THR A 110 13.92 -31.76 14.41
C THR A 110 13.44 -33.09 13.84
N VAL A 111 13.87 -33.40 12.61
CA VAL A 111 13.88 -34.78 12.13
C VAL A 111 14.91 -35.54 12.96
N SER A 112 14.45 -36.31 13.95
CA SER A 112 15.24 -37.35 14.58
C SER A 112 14.95 -38.67 13.87
N ASP A 113 15.91 -39.08 13.05
CA ASP A 113 16.08 -40.49 12.66
C ASP A 113 16.40 -41.29 13.93
N ALA A 114 15.41 -42.02 14.44
CA ALA A 114 15.61 -43.06 15.44
C ALA A 114 14.98 -44.36 14.93
N ASP A 115 15.86 -45.16 14.35
CA ASP A 115 15.72 -46.56 13.98
C ASP A 115 14.85 -47.33 15.00
N THR A 116 13.68 -47.81 14.56
CA THR A 116 12.86 -48.72 15.36
C THR A 116 12.86 -50.09 14.68
N THR A 117 13.94 -50.86 14.89
CA THR A 117 13.88 -52.30 14.62
C THR A 117 12.84 -52.94 15.53
N THR A 118 11.88 -53.60 14.89
CA THR A 118 10.69 -54.20 15.49
C THR A 118 10.83 -55.71 15.45
N GLN A 119 10.55 -56.33 16.61
CA GLN A 119 10.14 -57.73 16.84
C GLN A 119 11.17 -58.86 16.64
N GLU A 120 11.07 -60.00 17.31
CA GLU A 120 10.49 -60.51 18.56
C GLU A 120 11.13 -61.91 18.63
N HIS A 121 11.51 -62.32 19.82
CA HIS A 121 12.14 -63.61 20.11
C HIS A 121 11.12 -64.74 19.87
N ASN A 122 11.51 -65.77 19.12
CA ASN A 122 10.69 -66.97 18.95
C ASN A 122 11.55 -68.18 19.32
N GLU A 123 11.28 -68.79 20.47
CA GLU A 123 11.55 -70.20 20.81
C GLU A 123 10.69 -70.63 22.01
#